data_AF-A0A2U3KPZ9-F1
#
_entry.id   AF-A0A2U3KPZ9-F1
#
_cell.length_a   1.000
_cell.length_b   1.000
_cell.length_c   1.000
_cell.angle_alpha   90.00
_cell.angle_beta   90.00
_cell.angle_gamma   90.00
#
_symmetry.space_group_name_H-M   'P 1'
#
loop_
_entity.id
_entity.type
_entity.pdbx_description
1 polymer ?
#
loop_
_entity_poly.entity_id
_entity_poly.type
_entity_poly.pdbx_seq_one_letter_code
_entity_poly.pdbx_strand_id
1 'polypeptide(L)' 'MANDTLEIESGIHFVTDEEGRAILDRVARRYLNMSGEEFLRAWKEGRFSQNGGCPDLRAEYVSMLIPFAEAL' A
#
# COMPACT_ATOMS: atom_id res chain seq x y z
N MET A 1 -39.11 -8.26 0.82
CA MET A 1 -38.60 -9.23 -0.18
C MET A 1 -37.82 -8.40 -1.19
N ALA A 2 -36.53 -8.58 -1.43
CA ALA A 2 -35.61 -9.67 -1.14
C ALA A 2 -34.28 -9.13 -0.58
N ASN A 3 -33.54 -9.98 0.11
CA ASN A 3 -32.17 -9.74 0.55
C ASN A 3 -31.30 -9.42 -0.67
N ASP A 4 -30.76 -8.20 -0.72
CA ASP A 4 -29.56 -7.91 -1.51
C ASP A 4 -28.38 -8.56 -0.77
N THR A 5 -28.26 -9.87 -0.92
CA THR A 5 -27.07 -10.60 -0.54
C THR A 5 -25.96 -10.07 -1.42
N LEU A 6 -25.07 -9.26 -0.84
CA LEU A 6 -23.78 -8.89 -1.41
C LEU A 6 -23.07 -10.21 -1.77
N GLU A 7 -23.21 -10.67 -3.00
CA GLU A 7 -22.32 -11.69 -3.56
C GLU A 7 -20.93 -11.05 -3.62
N ILE A 8 -20.13 -11.27 -2.57
CA ILE A 8 -18.71 -10.95 -2.58
C ILE A 8 -18.13 -11.82 -3.69
N GLU A 9 -17.80 -11.21 -4.83
CA GLU A 9 -17.11 -11.89 -5.92
C GLU A 9 -15.90 -12.63 -5.32
N SER A 10 -15.86 -13.95 -5.52
CA SER A 10 -14.80 -14.81 -5.01
C SER A 10 -13.46 -14.35 -5.60
N GLY A 11 -12.67 -13.64 -4.80
CA GLY A 11 -11.38 -13.07 -5.19
C GLY A 11 -11.09 -11.67 -4.67
N ILE A 12 -12.11 -10.93 -4.20
CA ILE A 12 -11.92 -9.62 -3.58
C ILE A 12 -11.82 -9.78 -2.06
N HIS A 13 -10.67 -9.44 -1.50
CA HIS A 13 -10.43 -9.41 -0.06
C HIS A 13 -10.42 -7.97 0.43
N PHE A 14 -11.45 -7.61 1.21
CA PHE A 14 -11.42 -6.37 1.97
C PHE A 14 -10.44 -6.52 3.13
N VAL A 15 -9.65 -5.48 3.36
CA VAL A 15 -8.69 -5.41 4.46
C VAL A 15 -9.10 -4.29 5.39
N THR A 16 -8.90 -4.50 6.68
CA THR A 16 -8.93 -3.43 7.68
C THR A 16 -7.72 -2.51 7.50
N ASP A 17 -7.78 -1.30 8.08
CA ASP A 17 -6.65 -0.36 8.06
C ASP A 17 -5.37 -1.00 8.64
N GLU A 18 -5.52 -1.83 9.68
CA GLU A 18 -4.39 -2.50 10.32
C GLU A 18 -3.78 -3.58 9.42
N GLU A 19 -4.62 -4.34 8.72
CA GLU A 19 -4.16 -5.33 7.73
C GLU A 19 -3.51 -4.63 6.52
N GLY A 20 -4.07 -3.51 6.07
CA GLY A 20 -3.48 -2.69 5.01
C GLY A 20 -2.09 -2.16 5.39
N ARG A 21 -1.93 -1.64 6.61
CA ARG A 21 -0.64 -1.25 7.18
C ARG A 21 0.34 -2.42 7.25
N ALA A 22 -0.11 -3.59 7.69
CA ALA A 22 0.73 -4.79 7.78
C ALA A 22 1.17 -5.30 6.40
N ILE A 23 0.30 -5.22 5.38
CA ILE A 23 0.64 -5.56 3.99
C ILE A 23 1.73 -4.62 3.47
N LEU A 24 1.56 -3.31 3.67
CA LEU A 24 2.56 -2.32 3.25
C LEU A 24 3.91 -2.57 3.95
N ASP A 25 3.92 -2.79 5.27
CA ASP A 25 5.15 -3.08 6.02
C ASP A 25 5.87 -4.32 5.49
N ARG A 26 5.14 -5.41 5.23
CA ARG A 26 5.71 -6.63 4.68
C ARG A 26 6.35 -6.41 3.31
N VAL A 27 5.71 -5.63 2.45
CA VAL A 27 6.19 -5.36 1.08
C VAL A 27 7.38 -4.40 1.10
N ALA A 28 7.33 -3.35 1.92
CA ALA A 28 8.45 -2.42 2.12
C ALA A 28 9.70 -3.13 2.64
N ARG A 29 9.56 -4.03 3.63
CA ARG A 29 10.68 -4.83 4.15
C ARG A 29 11.27 -5.72 3.07
N ARG A 30 10.41 -6.37 2.27
CA ARG A 30 10.83 -7.30 1.21
C ARG A 30 11.63 -6.62 0.10
N TYR A 31 11.19 -5.44 -0.34
CA TYR A 31 11.76 -4.81 -1.54
C TYR A 31 12.75 -3.69 -1.27
N LEU A 32 12.59 -2.99 -0.15
CA LEU A 32 13.35 -1.79 0.18
C LEU A 32 14.15 -1.93 1.48
N ASN A 33 14.01 -3.07 2.18
CA ASN A 33 14.70 -3.34 3.45
C ASN A 33 14.46 -2.26 4.52
N MET A 34 13.25 -1.71 4.54
CA MET A 34 12.78 -0.73 5.53
C MET A 34 11.37 -1.07 5.98
N SER A 35 10.96 -0.57 7.15
CA SER A 35 9.57 -0.71 7.62
C SER A 35 8.60 0.09 6.74
N GLY A 36 7.32 -0.25 6.85
CA GLY A 36 6.26 0.47 6.16
C GLY A 36 6.16 1.94 6.56
N GLU A 37 6.29 2.23 7.85
CA GLU A 37 6.29 3.61 8.35
C GLU A 37 7.48 4.43 7.82
N GLU A 38 8.67 3.82 7.78
CA GLU A 38 9.85 4.45 7.20
C GLU A 38 9.66 4.75 5.73
N PHE A 39 9.03 3.83 4.99
CA PHE A 39 8.68 4.03 3.59
C PHE A 39 7.70 5.19 3.41
N LEU A 40 6.59 5.23 4.17
CA LEU A 40 5.59 6.30 4.07
C LEU A 40 6.21 7.68 4.35
N ARG A 41 7.06 7.78 5.38
CA ARG A 41 7.80 9.02 5.67
C ARG A 41 8.72 9.41 4.52
N ALA A 42 9.52 8.47 4.02
CA ALA A 42 10.44 8.71 2.91
C ALA A 42 9.71 9.13 1.62
N TRP A 43 8.54 8.53 1.37
CA TRP A 43 7.68 8.85 0.23
C TRP A 43 7.14 10.27 0.31
N LYS A 44 6.60 10.68 1.47
CA LYS A 44 6.10 12.04 1.71
C LYS A 44 7.19 13.11 1.61
N GLU A 45 8.42 12.76 1.99
CA GLU A 45 9.59 13.63 1.83
C GLU A 45 10.12 13.70 0.38
N GLY A 46 9.53 12.92 -0.54
CA GLY A 46 9.95 12.89 -1.94
C GLY A 46 11.29 12.20 -2.17
N ARG A 47 11.77 11.36 -1.23
CA ARG A 47 13.09 10.72 -1.29
C ARG A 47 13.28 9.80 -2.51
N PHE A 48 12.18 9.30 -3.06
CA PHE A 48 12.16 8.45 -4.24
C PHE A 48 11.85 9.22 -5.53
N SER A 49 11.67 10.53 -5.47
CA SER A 49 11.38 11.36 -6.65
C SER A 49 12.67 11.85 -7.31
N GLN A 50 12.82 11.60 -8.60
CA GLN A 50 13.90 12.13 -9.44
C GLN A 50 13.30 12.62 -10.76
N ASN A 51 13.54 13.89 -11.10
CA ASN A 51 13.05 14.53 -12.32
C ASN A 51 11.53 14.38 -12.55
N GLY A 52 10.73 14.37 -11.47
CA GLY A 52 9.27 14.27 -11.54
C GLY A 52 8.72 12.84 -11.65
N GLY A 53 9.56 11.81 -11.57
CA GLY A 53 9.15 10.40 -11.54
C GLY A 53 9.84 9.61 -10.42
N CYS A 54 9.49 8.33 -10.28
CA CYS A 54 10.15 7.42 -9.35
C CYS A 54 11.05 6.44 -10.12
N PRO A 55 12.39 6.61 -10.13
CA PRO A 55 13.28 5.73 -10.90
C PRO A 55 13.44 4.33 -10.28
N ASP A 56 13.15 4.15 -8.99
CA ASP A 56 13.18 2.82 -8.34
C ASP A 56 11.82 2.14 -8.47
N LEU A 57 11.72 1.21 -9.43
CA LEU A 57 10.52 0.41 -9.68
C LEU A 57 10.01 -0.33 -8.43
N ARG A 58 10.88 -0.65 -7.47
CA ARG A 58 10.47 -1.26 -6.21
C ARG A 58 9.74 -0.28 -5.32
N ALA A 59 10.22 0.97 -5.26
CA ALA A 59 9.55 2.03 -4.52
C ALA A 59 8.23 2.42 -5.18
N GLU A 60 8.17 2.45 -6.51
CA GLU A 60 6.93 2.61 -7.27
C GLU A 60 5.93 1.48 -6.99
N TYR A 61 6.38 0.22 -6.96
CA TYR A 61 5.51 -0.91 -6.61
C TYR A 61 4.97 -0.80 -5.18
N VAL A 62 5.81 -0.43 -4.21
CA VAL A 62 5.39 -0.28 -2.81
C VAL A 62 4.42 0.90 -2.67
N SER A 63 4.57 1.97 -3.47
CA SER A 63 3.70 3.15 -3.39
C SER A 63 2.25 2.87 -3.80
N MET A 64 2.01 1.87 -4.65
CA MET A 64 0.67 1.42 -5.01
C MET A 64 -0.13 0.92 -3.80
N LEU A 65 0.55 0.57 -2.70
CA LEU A 65 -0.09 0.08 -1.48
C LEU A 65 -0.44 1.20 -0.48
N ILE A 66 0.01 2.44 -0.70
CA ILE A 66 -0.21 3.57 0.20
C ILE A 66 -1.70 3.79 0.51
N PRO A 67 -2.64 3.73 -0.46
CA PRO A 67 -4.06 3.93 -0.17
C PRO A 67 -4.65 2.94 0.84
N PHE A 68 -4.07 1.74 0.99
CA PHE A 68 -4.53 0.75 1.96
C PHE A 68 -3.96 0.98 3.36
N ALA A 69 -2.85 1.71 3.48
CA ALA A 69 -2.21 2.01 4.76
C ALA A 69 -2.63 3.36 5.35
N GLU A 70 -3.08 4.29 4.50
CA GLU A 70 -3.45 5.66 4.87
C GLU A 70 -4.96 5.92 4.77
N ALA A 71 -5.80 4.94 5.11
CA ALA A 71 -7.27 5.05 5.01
C ALA A 71 -7.78 6.47 5.38
N LEU A 72 -8.55 7.05 4.43
CA LEU A 72 -9.03 8.45 4.35
C LEU A 72 -9.71 8.96 5.64
#